data_AF-A0A0M4HD17-F1
#
_entry.id   AF-A0A0M4HD17-F1
#
_cell.length_a   1.000
_cell.length_b   1.000
_cell.length_c   1.000
_cell.angle_alpha   90.00
_cell.angle_beta   90.00
_cell.angle_gamma   90.00
#
_symmetry.space_group_name_H-M   'P 1'
#
loop_
_entity.id
_entity.type
_entity.pdbx_description
1 polymer ?
#
loop_
_entity_poly.entity_id
_entity_poly.type
_entity_poly.pdbx_seq_one_letter_code
_entity_poly.pdbx_strand_id
1 'polypeptide(L)' 'MRNRSEQAREQQAQEPISGIMLIEINPEDGALLRFFKYIIRGGQLAFAALLAFMLWLVTALAG' A
#
# COMPACT_ATOMS: atom_id res chain seq x y z
N MET A 1 -27.65 22.44 17.07
CA MET A 1 -27.45 20.99 16.94
C MET A 1 -26.20 20.77 16.10
N ARG A 2 -25.15 20.13 16.63
CA ARG A 2 -23.90 19.88 15.89
C ARG A 2 -24.18 18.89 14.77
N ASN A 3 -23.73 19.22 13.56
CA ASN A 3 -24.00 18.48 12.34
C ASN A 3 -23.35 17.09 12.42
N ARG A 4 -24.13 16.01 12.27
CA ARG A 4 -23.66 14.60 12.38
C ARG A 4 -22.46 14.32 11.45
N SER A 5 -22.37 15.06 10.35
CA SER A 5 -21.29 15.01 9.36
C SER A 5 -19.94 15.43 9.93
N GLU A 6 -19.91 16.43 10.82
CA GLU A 6 -18.66 16.91 11.43
C GLU A 6 -18.14 15.90 12.46
N GLN A 7 -19.04 15.28 13.22
CA GLN A 7 -18.67 14.23 14.18
C GLN A 7 -18.11 12.97 13.50
N ALA A 8 -18.56 12.65 12.29
CA ALA A 8 -18.02 11.52 11.52
C ALA A 8 -16.60 11.80 11.02
N ARG A 9 -16.31 13.05 10.63
CA ARG A 9 -14.97 13.49 10.22
C ARG A 9 -13.99 13.54 11.39
N GLU A 10 -14.44 13.98 12.55
CA GLU A 10 -13.64 13.99 13.79
C GLU A 10 -13.26 12.56 14.22
N GLN A 11 -14.13 11.57 14.00
CA GLN A 11 -13.85 10.16 14.28
C GLN A 11 -12.84 9.57 13.29
N GLN A 12 -12.99 9.88 11.99
CA GLN A 12 -12.02 9.45 10.96
C GLN A 12 -10.65 10.12 11.11
N ALA A 13 -10.57 11.33 11.67
CA ALA A 13 -9.32 12.03 11.93
C ALA A 13 -8.59 11.52 13.19
N GLN A 14 -9.29 10.82 14.08
CA GLN A 14 -8.73 10.18 15.28
C GLN A 14 -8.29 8.73 15.03
N GLU A 15 -8.71 8.13 13.92
CA GLU A 15 -8.19 6.84 13.49
C GLU A 15 -6.68 7.00 13.23
N PRO A 16 -5.83 6.17 13.87
CA PRO A 16 -4.39 6.26 13.68
C PRO A 16 -4.09 6.08 12.20
N ILE A 17 -3.45 7.07 11.58
CA ILE A 17 -2.99 6.97 10.20
C ILE A 17 -2.06 5.75 10.16
N SER A 18 -2.56 4.64 9.59
CA SER A 18 -1.82 3.40 9.47
C SER A 18 -0.64 3.69 8.55
N GLY A 19 0.50 4.00 9.17
CA GLY A 19 1.65 4.68 8.56
C GLY A 19 2.30 3.93 7.41
N ILE A 20 1.79 2.75 7.07
CA ILE A 20 2.14 2.03 5.87
C ILE A 20 0.86 1.36 5.36
N MET A 21 0.19 1.96 4.36
CA MET A 21 -0.88 1.30 3.59
C MET A 21 -0.29 0.12 2.78
N LEU A 22 0.22 -0.91 3.46
CA LEU A 22 0.31 -2.22 2.84
C LEU A 22 -1.10 -2.78 2.89
N ILE A 23 -1.64 -3.15 1.72
CA ILE A 23 -2.99 -3.73 1.59
C ILE A 23 -3.25 -4.68 2.76
N GLU A 24 -4.22 -4.30 3.59
CA GLU A 24 -4.53 -5.03 4.82
C GLU A 24 -5.09 -6.40 4.44
N ILE A 25 -4.37 -7.45 4.84
CA ILE A 25 -4.75 -8.85 4.57
C ILE A 25 -5.54 -9.32 5.78
N ASN A 26 -6.86 -9.16 5.75
CA ASN A 26 -7.71 -9.59 6.85
C ASN A 26 -7.78 -11.12 6.89
N PRO A 27 -7.81 -11.73 8.09
CA PRO A 27 -7.98 -13.18 8.25
C PRO A 27 -9.32 -13.71 7.72
N GLU A 28 -10.32 -12.84 7.68
CA GLU A 28 -11.67 -13.08 7.15
C GLU A 28 -11.74 -13.06 5.61
N ASP A 29 -10.70 -12.56 4.92
CA ASP A 29 -10.67 -12.52 3.46
C ASP A 29 -10.61 -13.95 2.89
N GLY A 30 -11.38 -14.22 1.83
CA GLY A 30 -11.32 -15.52 1.14
C GLY A 30 -9.89 -15.85 0.69
N ALA A 31 -9.50 -17.13 0.78
CA ALA A 31 -8.13 -17.59 0.52
C ALA A 31 -7.55 -17.09 -0.82
N LEU A 32 -8.40 -16.97 -1.85
CA LEU A 32 -8.02 -16.44 -3.17
C LEU A 32 -7.66 -14.95 -3.12
N LEU A 33 -8.45 -14.12 -2.41
CA LEU A 33 -8.18 -12.70 -2.24
C LEU A 33 -6.86 -12.47 -1.47
N ARG A 34 -6.60 -13.28 -0.43
CA ARG A 34 -5.34 -13.21 0.32
C ARG A 34 -4.15 -13.56 -0.55
N PHE A 35 -4.24 -14.60 -1.39
CA PHE A 35 -3.18 -14.98 -2.31
C PHE A 35 -2.81 -13.86 -3.29
N PHE A 36 -3.81 -13.23 -3.93
CA PHE A 36 -3.56 -12.08 -4.81
C PHE A 36 -3.00 -10.88 -4.06
N LYS A 37 -3.48 -10.58 -2.85
CA LYS A 37 -2.91 -9.52 -2.01
C LYS A 37 -1.43 -9.77 -1.68
N TYR A 38 -1.04 -11.02 -1.42
CA TYR A 38 0.38 -11.38 -1.24
C TYR A 38 1.20 -11.21 -2.53
N ILE A 39 0.66 -11.60 -3.68
CA ILE A 39 1.34 -11.39 -4.97
C ILE A 39 1.52 -9.91 -5.26
N ILE A 40 0.49 -9.08 -5.04
CA ILE A 40 0.57 -7.63 -5.26
C ILE A 40 1.59 -7.00 -4.29
N ARG A 41 1.60 -7.43 -3.02
CA ARG A 41 2.57 -6.98 -2.01
C ARG A 41 4.00 -7.38 -2.36
N GLY A 42 4.22 -8.61 -2.85
CA GLY A 42 5.52 -9.05 -3.37
C GLY A 42 5.90 -8.34 -4.68
N GLY A 43 4.90 -8.04 -5.51
CA GLY A 43 5.02 -7.33 -6.77
C GLY A 43 5.52 -5.91 -6.61
N GLN A 44 5.14 -5.21 -5.52
CA GLN A 44 5.67 -3.88 -5.21
C GLN A 44 7.19 -3.90 -5.00
N LEU A 45 7.70 -4.91 -4.28
CA LEU A 45 9.14 -5.08 -4.07
C LEU A 45 9.85 -5.43 -5.39
N ALA A 46 9.28 -6.34 -6.17
CA ALA A 46 9.83 -6.72 -7.47
C ALA A 46 9.85 -5.54 -8.46
N PHE A 47 8.81 -4.71 -8.45
CA PHE A 47 8.71 -3.51 -9.26
C PHE A 47 9.74 -2.45 -8.86
N ALA A 48 9.88 -2.19 -7.55
CA ALA A 48 10.89 -1.28 -7.03
C ALA A 48 12.31 -1.76 -7.37
N ALA A 49 12.59 -3.06 -7.21
CA ALA A 49 13.87 -3.67 -7.58
C ALA A 49 14.15 -3.57 -9.09
N LEU A 50 13.13 -3.81 -9.93
CA LEU A 50 13.24 -3.70 -11.39
C LEU A 50 13.54 -2.26 -11.81
N LEU A 51 12.83 -1.27 -11.26
CA LEU A 51 13.09 0.14 -11.55
C LEU A 51 14.50 0.57 -11.10
N ALA A 52 14.91 0.17 -9.89
CA ALA A 52 16.26 0.43 -9.39
C ALA A 52 17.33 -0.19 -10.30
N PHE A 53 17.11 -1.42 -10.76
CA PHE A 53 17.99 -2.10 -11.71
C PHE A 53 18.05 -1.38 -13.06
N MET A 54 16.91 -0.95 -13.61
CA MET A 54 16.84 -0.21 -14.87
C MET A 54 17.56 1.15 -14.77
N LEU A 55 17.36 1.89 -13.67
CA LEU A 55 18.08 3.13 -13.40
C LEU A 55 19.58 2.90 -13.32
N TRP A 56 20.02 1.93 -12.53
CA TRP A 56 21.42 1.56 -12.44
C TRP A 56 22.01 1.17 -13.81
N LEU A 57 21.28 0.39 -14.61
CA LEU A 57 21.70 -0.03 -15.94
C LEU A 57 21.86 1.16 -16.88
N VAL A 58 20.89 2.07 -16.91
CA VAL A 58 20.97 3.29 -17.73
C VAL A 58 22.14 4.16 -17.29
N THR A 59 22.36 4.35 -15.98
CA THR A 59 23.52 5.09 -15.47
C THR A 59 24.84 4.42 -15.84
N ALA A 60 24.95 3.09 -15.71
CA ALA A 60 26.15 2.35 -16.08
C ALA A 60 26.47 2.44 -17.58
N LEU A 61 25.43 2.51 -18.42
CA LEU A 61 25.58 2.68 -19.88
C LEU A 61 25.83 4.14 -20.29
N ALA A 62 25.43 5.11 -19.46
CA ALA A 62 25.63 6.53 -19.73
C ALA A 62 27.09 6.97 -19.57
N GLY A 63 27.88 6.28 -18.73
CA GLY A 63 29.31 6.54 -18.51
C GLY A 63 29.56 7.58 -17.43
#